data_AF-A0A7C7ZL56-F1
#
_entry.id   AF-A0A7C7ZL56-F1
#
_cell.length_a   1.000
_cell.length_b   1.000
_cell.length_c   1.000
_cell.angle_alpha   90.00
_cell.angle_beta   90.00
_cell.angle_gamma   90.00
#
_symmetry.space_group_name_H-M   'P 1'
#
loop_
_entity.id
_entity.type
_entity.pdbx_description
1 polymer ?
#
loop_
_entity_poly.entity_id
_entity_poly.type
_entity_poly.pdbx_seq_one_letter_code
_entity_poly.pdbx_strand_id
1 'polypeptide(L)'
;MFERGGSLLSGCGDRVVSNDAVEISFHRGVRPCFEGDPSGFRRITGRRQPPVLKTCTLDLSQIAGVSVGAVKRCRWAEGNDLAVAYHDEEWGVPSRDDRYLFEMLILEGAQAGLSWNTILAKRAEYQRVYQNFAPPKVARFDKRKRERLLANPGIVRNRLKVESSVTNAKAFLAVQADHGAFANFLWGFAGNEVVHNRRAAARGLPTETDGSRELSRTLKRLGFRFVGPTICYAFMQAVGLVNDHEVGCFRYQEVKRLTRSKHSAS
;
A
#
# COMPACT_ATOMS: atom_id res chain seq x y z
N MET A 1 3.90 -56.39 -32.86
CA MET A 1 2.45 -56.68 -32.87
C MET A 1 1.76 -55.33 -32.72
N PHE A 2 1.00 -54.92 -33.74
CA PHE A 2 0.12 -53.74 -33.78
C PHE A 2 -0.93 -53.81 -32.63
N GLU A 3 -1.58 -52.76 -32.11
CA GLU A 3 -2.32 -51.65 -32.73
C GLU A 3 -2.54 -50.44 -31.77
N ARG A 4 -2.61 -49.22 -32.37
CA ARG A 4 -3.57 -48.08 -32.21
C ARG A 4 -4.06 -47.67 -30.79
N GLY A 5 -4.28 -46.41 -30.43
CA GLY A 5 -4.39 -45.13 -31.14
C GLY A 5 -5.25 -44.18 -30.27
N GLY A 6 -4.96 -42.88 -30.26
CA GLY A 6 -5.74 -41.89 -29.49
C GLY A 6 -5.11 -40.49 -29.48
N SER A 7 -5.26 -39.77 -30.59
CA SER A 7 -5.06 -38.31 -30.65
C SER A 7 -6.23 -37.61 -29.96
N LEU A 8 -6.00 -36.46 -29.30
CA LEU A 8 -6.94 -35.34 -29.31
C LEU A 8 -6.22 -34.04 -28.92
N LEU A 9 -6.02 -33.21 -29.94
CA LEU A 9 -5.78 -31.78 -29.86
C LEU A 9 -7.02 -31.07 -29.32
N SER A 10 -6.85 -30.14 -28.38
CA SER A 10 -7.70 -28.95 -28.21
C SER A 10 -6.76 -27.84 -27.71
N GLY A 11 -6.60 -26.71 -28.37
CA GLY A 11 -7.57 -25.66 -28.64
C GLY A 11 -6.85 -24.35 -28.29
N CYS A 12 -6.27 -23.68 -29.29
CA CYS A 12 -5.55 -22.41 -29.11
C CYS A 12 -6.60 -21.31 -28.94
N GLY A 13 -6.70 -20.73 -27.75
CA GLY A 13 -7.52 -19.56 -27.46
C GLY A 13 -6.63 -18.33 -27.33
N ASP A 14 -6.84 -17.34 -28.19
CA ASP A 14 -6.15 -16.05 -28.14
C ASP A 14 -6.52 -15.29 -26.85
N ARG A 15 -5.52 -15.02 -26.00
CA ARG A 15 -5.60 -13.96 -25.01
C ARG A 15 -4.38 -13.06 -25.09
N VAL A 16 -4.65 -11.81 -25.40
CA VAL A 16 -3.73 -10.68 -25.24
C VAL A 16 -3.51 -10.48 -23.74
N VAL A 17 -2.26 -10.60 -23.29
CA VAL A 17 -1.82 -10.13 -21.96
C VAL A 17 -0.67 -9.18 -22.19
N SER A 18 -0.87 -7.94 -21.76
CA SER A 18 0.13 -6.88 -21.79
C SER A 18 1.10 -6.98 -20.62
N ASN A 19 2.32 -6.51 -20.92
CA ASN A 19 3.21 -5.73 -20.08
C ASN A 19 4.35 -6.41 -19.30
N ASP A 20 5.48 -5.69 -19.40
CA ASP A 20 6.58 -5.54 -18.45
C ASP A 20 7.65 -6.65 -18.44
N ALA A 21 8.61 -6.47 -19.36
CA ALA A 21 9.92 -7.10 -19.27
C ALA A 21 10.69 -6.56 -18.07
N VAL A 22 10.88 -7.40 -17.05
CA VAL A 22 11.97 -7.24 -16.09
C VAL A 22 13.24 -7.77 -16.76
N GLU A 23 14.22 -6.90 -17.02
CA GLU A 23 15.54 -7.31 -17.48
C GLU A 23 16.24 -8.14 -16.39
N ILE A 24 16.42 -9.43 -16.67
CA ILE A 24 17.33 -10.29 -15.91
C ILE A 24 18.52 -10.57 -16.81
N SER A 25 19.69 -10.04 -16.44
CA SER A 25 20.96 -10.30 -17.12
C SER A 25 21.34 -11.78 -16.98
N PHE A 26 21.41 -12.50 -18.09
CA PHE A 26 21.95 -13.87 -18.14
C PHE A 26 23.47 -13.83 -18.35
N HIS A 27 24.19 -14.50 -17.45
CA HIS A 27 25.62 -14.77 -17.59
C HIS A 27 25.90 -15.66 -18.82
N ARG A 28 27.01 -15.34 -19.51
CA ARG A 28 27.58 -16.00 -20.69
C ARG A 28 27.56 -17.53 -20.60
N GLY A 29 27.10 -18.18 -21.67
CA GLY A 29 27.58 -19.53 -21.98
C GLY A 29 26.57 -20.51 -22.56
N VAL A 30 25.85 -20.18 -23.64
CA VAL A 30 25.22 -21.20 -24.50
C VAL A 30 25.34 -20.75 -25.96
N ARG A 31 26.15 -21.46 -26.76
CA ARG A 31 26.15 -21.32 -28.22
C ARG A 31 25.18 -22.35 -28.80
N PRO A 32 24.26 -21.98 -29.70
CA PRO A 32 23.47 -22.97 -30.42
C PRO A 32 24.30 -23.59 -31.56
N CYS A 33 24.26 -24.93 -31.65
CA CYS A 33 24.77 -25.70 -32.78
C CYS A 33 23.88 -25.48 -34.01
N PHE A 34 24.46 -25.12 -35.15
CA PHE A 34 23.82 -25.18 -36.46
C PHE A 34 24.50 -26.27 -37.27
N GLU A 35 23.78 -27.34 -37.61
CA GLU A 35 24.14 -28.30 -38.66
C GLU A 35 23.28 -28.02 -39.90
N GLY A 36 23.91 -27.83 -41.06
CA GLY A 36 23.24 -27.67 -42.35
C GLY A 36 24.16 -27.19 -43.48
N ASP A 37 24.36 -28.05 -44.48
CA ASP A 37 25.18 -27.96 -45.70
C ASP A 37 24.82 -26.76 -46.62
N PRO A 38 25.81 -25.98 -47.15
CA PRO A 38 25.56 -24.82 -48.00
C PRO A 38 25.53 -25.20 -49.49
N SER A 39 24.44 -25.81 -49.96
CA SER A 39 24.21 -25.91 -51.40
C SER A 39 22.72 -25.82 -51.75
N GLY A 40 22.31 -24.70 -52.36
CA GLY A 40 20.94 -24.55 -52.86
C GLY A 40 20.31 -23.17 -52.70
N PHE A 41 20.99 -22.10 -53.10
CA PHE A 41 20.34 -20.78 -53.24
C PHE A 41 19.40 -20.79 -54.47
N ARG A 42 18.11 -21.06 -54.25
CA ARG A 42 17.05 -20.69 -55.20
C ARG A 42 16.24 -19.53 -54.61
N ARG A 43 16.08 -18.46 -55.40
CA ARG A 43 15.21 -17.32 -55.11
C ARG A 43 13.77 -17.82 -54.89
N ILE A 44 13.26 -17.68 -53.68
CA ILE A 44 11.83 -17.74 -53.38
C ILE A 44 11.37 -16.33 -53.05
N THR A 45 10.63 -15.73 -53.98
CA THR A 45 9.79 -14.56 -53.73
C THR A 45 8.59 -15.00 -52.90
N GLY A 46 8.65 -14.78 -51.60
CA GLY A 46 7.55 -15.05 -50.67
C GLY A 46 7.78 -14.28 -49.38
N ARG A 47 6.74 -13.58 -48.88
CA ARG A 47 6.76 -12.88 -47.59
C ARG A 47 7.30 -13.82 -46.50
N ARG A 48 8.47 -13.51 -45.94
CA ARG A 48 8.96 -14.17 -44.72
C ARG A 48 8.09 -13.71 -43.56
N GLN A 49 7.28 -14.60 -43.00
CA GLN A 49 6.75 -14.40 -41.65
C GLN A 49 7.92 -14.41 -40.66
N PRO A 50 7.97 -13.49 -39.67
CA PRO A 50 8.98 -13.55 -38.63
C PRO A 50 8.79 -14.82 -37.79
N PRO A 51 9.86 -15.43 -37.25
CA PRO A 51 9.74 -16.60 -36.39
C PRO A 51 8.94 -16.24 -35.13
N VAL A 52 7.93 -17.04 -34.84
CA VAL A 52 7.13 -16.93 -33.61
C VAL A 52 8.03 -17.35 -32.45
N LEU A 53 8.52 -16.39 -31.67
CA LEU A 53 9.24 -16.67 -30.42
C LEU A 53 8.24 -17.29 -29.44
N LYS A 54 8.39 -18.60 -29.16
CA LYS A 54 7.68 -19.25 -28.05
C LYS A 54 8.29 -18.72 -26.76
N THR A 55 7.60 -17.83 -26.07
CA THR A 55 7.93 -17.45 -24.70
C THR A 55 7.62 -18.64 -23.80
N CYS A 56 8.66 -19.24 -23.21
CA CYS A 56 8.49 -20.18 -22.12
C CYS A 56 8.20 -19.38 -20.83
N THR A 57 6.93 -19.22 -20.49
CA THR A 57 6.55 -18.79 -19.14
C THR A 57 6.87 -19.92 -18.17
N LEU A 58 7.85 -19.72 -17.30
CA LEU A 58 8.08 -20.62 -16.18
C LEU A 58 6.98 -20.38 -15.15
N ASP A 59 6.09 -21.36 -15.01
CA ASP A 59 5.15 -21.41 -13.90
C ASP A 59 5.90 -21.86 -12.63
N LEU A 60 6.31 -20.87 -11.83
CA LEU A 60 7.03 -21.10 -10.57
C LEU A 60 6.19 -21.89 -9.55
N SER A 61 4.87 -22.01 -9.75
CA SER A 61 4.00 -22.86 -8.90
C SER A 61 4.23 -24.36 -9.13
N GLN A 62 4.89 -24.74 -10.23
CA GLN A 62 5.24 -26.14 -10.55
C GLN A 62 6.63 -26.56 -10.05
N ILE A 63 7.42 -25.64 -9.47
CA ILE A 63 8.67 -26.00 -8.81
C ILE A 63 8.35 -26.56 -7.43
N ALA A 64 8.03 -27.85 -7.38
CA ALA A 64 7.88 -28.60 -6.14
C ALA A 64 9.16 -28.42 -5.28
N GLY A 65 9.02 -27.70 -4.16
CA GLY A 65 10.12 -27.48 -3.20
C GLY A 65 10.57 -26.04 -2.99
N VAL A 66 10.04 -25.05 -3.71
CA VAL A 66 10.24 -23.63 -3.35
C VAL A 66 9.28 -23.28 -2.21
N SER A 67 9.69 -23.61 -0.99
CA SER A 67 9.23 -22.90 0.19
C SER A 67 9.72 -21.45 0.07
N VAL A 68 8.83 -20.53 -0.33
CA VAL A 68 9.06 -19.11 -0.08
C VAL A 68 9.11 -19.00 1.44
N GLY A 69 10.32 -18.88 1.99
CA GLY A 69 10.52 -18.86 3.44
C GLY A 69 9.55 -17.88 4.07
N ALA A 70 8.80 -18.35 5.08
CA ALA A 70 7.73 -17.56 5.69
C ALA A 70 8.29 -16.20 6.15
N VAL A 71 7.84 -15.13 5.50
CA VAL A 71 8.26 -13.78 5.87
C VAL A 71 7.74 -13.46 7.27
N LYS A 72 8.63 -13.05 8.16
CA LYS A 72 8.24 -12.64 9.51
C LYS A 72 7.58 -11.27 9.45
N ARG A 73 6.35 -11.16 9.96
CA ARG A 73 5.58 -9.91 10.07
C ARG A 73 5.61 -9.37 11.49
N CYS A 74 5.13 -8.15 11.67
CA CYS A 74 4.83 -7.66 13.01
C CYS A 74 3.72 -8.51 13.64
N ARG A 75 3.79 -8.75 14.95
CA ARG A 75 2.86 -9.63 15.66
C ARG A 75 1.39 -9.24 15.46
N TRP A 76 1.10 -7.94 15.39
CA TRP A 76 -0.28 -7.43 15.25
C TRP A 76 -0.88 -7.69 13.86
N ALA A 77 -0.06 -7.94 12.85
CA ALA A 77 -0.51 -8.16 11.47
C ALA A 77 -0.86 -9.63 11.21
N GLU A 78 -0.49 -10.55 12.10
CA GLU A 78 -0.77 -11.98 11.95
C GLU A 78 -2.26 -12.29 12.22
N GLY A 79 -2.84 -13.22 11.45
CA GLY A 79 -4.16 -13.80 11.71
C GLY A 79 -5.35 -13.20 10.94
N ASN A 80 -5.14 -12.23 10.05
CA ASN A 80 -6.19 -11.73 9.15
C ASN A 80 -5.58 -11.19 7.84
N ASP A 81 -6.06 -11.67 6.69
CA ASP A 81 -5.59 -11.26 5.36
C ASP A 81 -5.67 -9.75 5.12
N LEU A 82 -6.70 -9.07 5.65
CA LEU A 82 -6.82 -7.61 5.56
C LEU A 82 -5.70 -6.90 6.35
N ALA A 83 -5.35 -7.42 7.52
CA ALA A 83 -4.28 -6.86 8.34
C ALA A 83 -2.90 -7.13 7.70
N VAL A 84 -2.73 -8.32 7.13
CA VAL A 84 -1.52 -8.71 6.37
C VAL A 84 -1.31 -7.79 5.18
N ALA A 85 -2.31 -7.61 4.32
CA ALA A 85 -2.21 -6.74 3.15
C ALA A 85 -1.89 -5.28 3.55
N TYR A 86 -2.63 -4.74 4.52
CA TYR A 86 -2.38 -3.39 5.03
C TYR A 86 -0.97 -3.23 5.62
N HIS A 87 -0.48 -4.21 6.37
CA HIS A 87 0.87 -4.21 6.93
C HIS A 87 1.95 -4.26 5.84
N ASP A 88 1.78 -5.15 4.86
CA ASP A 88 2.79 -5.42 3.84
C ASP A 88 2.88 -4.26 2.83
N GLU A 89 1.76 -3.63 2.51
CA GLU A 89 1.67 -2.66 1.41
C GLU A 89 1.65 -1.20 1.87
N GLU A 90 1.02 -0.90 3.01
CA GLU A 90 0.69 0.48 3.39
C GLU A 90 1.34 0.94 4.70
N TRP A 91 1.26 0.15 5.77
CA TRP A 91 1.61 0.61 7.11
C TRP A 91 3.11 0.90 7.25
N GLY A 92 3.42 2.10 7.77
CA GLY A 92 4.80 2.57 7.93
C GLY A 92 5.44 3.07 6.64
N VAL A 93 4.75 3.04 5.49
CA VAL A 93 5.28 3.60 4.25
C VAL A 93 5.18 5.13 4.28
N PRO A 94 6.30 5.86 4.10
CA PRO A 94 6.32 7.32 4.14
C PRO A 94 5.43 7.95 3.07
N SER A 95 4.37 8.65 3.49
CA SER A 95 3.48 9.38 2.59
C SER A 95 3.51 10.90 2.82
N ARG A 96 3.49 11.65 1.72
CA ARG A 96 3.32 13.11 1.67
C ARG A 96 2.06 13.53 0.88
N ASP A 97 1.20 12.57 0.53
CA ASP A 97 -0.06 12.86 -0.14
C ASP A 97 -1.09 13.32 0.89
N ASP A 98 -1.42 14.62 0.87
CA ASP A 98 -2.40 15.23 1.77
C ASP A 98 -3.75 14.52 1.80
N ARG A 99 -4.21 13.94 0.67
CA ARG A 99 -5.49 13.20 0.66
C ARG A 99 -5.37 11.93 1.48
N TYR A 100 -4.29 11.17 1.31
CA TYR A 100 -4.02 9.98 2.10
C TYR A 100 -3.81 10.32 3.58
N LEU A 101 -3.05 11.38 3.88
CA LEU A 101 -2.85 11.86 5.25
C LEU A 101 -4.19 12.23 5.91
N PHE A 102 -5.07 12.92 5.19
CA PHE A 102 -6.39 13.26 5.70
C PHE A 102 -7.27 12.01 5.91
N GLU A 103 -7.29 11.10 4.93
CA GLU A 103 -8.01 9.82 5.05
C GLU A 103 -7.58 9.08 6.32
N MET A 104 -6.28 8.86 6.50
CA MET A 104 -5.76 8.13 7.65
C MET A 104 -6.06 8.84 8.96
N LEU A 105 -5.93 10.17 9.03
CA LEU A 105 -6.29 10.94 10.24
C LEU A 105 -7.76 10.74 10.64
N ILE A 106 -8.68 10.73 9.67
CA ILE A 106 -10.11 10.48 9.95
C ILE A 106 -10.36 9.02 10.36
N LEU A 107 -9.74 8.06 9.70
CA LEU A 107 -9.91 6.63 9.99
C LEU A 107 -9.35 6.25 11.37
N GLU A 108 -8.20 6.80 11.76
CA GLU A 108 -7.61 6.62 13.09
C GLU A 108 -8.53 7.22 14.18
N GLY A 109 -9.11 8.40 13.93
CA GLY A 109 -10.14 8.97 14.80
C GLY A 109 -11.39 8.09 14.90
N ALA A 110 -11.78 7.45 13.79
CA ALA A 110 -12.92 6.54 13.74
C ALA A 110 -12.67 5.22 14.47
N GLN A 111 -11.40 4.80 14.64
CA GLN A 111 -11.00 3.58 15.33
C GLN A 111 -11.24 3.64 16.86
N ALA A 112 -11.31 4.81 17.48
CA ALA A 112 -11.46 4.93 18.94
C ALA A 112 -12.58 4.04 19.52
N GLY A 113 -12.22 3.00 20.30
CA GLY A 113 -13.14 2.02 20.88
C GLY A 113 -13.49 0.82 19.98
N LEU A 114 -12.76 0.60 18.88
CA LEU A 114 -12.95 -0.50 17.92
C LEU A 114 -11.60 -1.13 17.54
N SER A 115 -11.62 -2.31 16.92
CA SER A 115 -10.42 -2.90 16.32
C SER A 115 -10.07 -2.20 15.00
N TRP A 116 -8.78 -2.09 14.67
CA TRP A 116 -8.35 -1.55 13.37
C TRP A 116 -8.88 -2.38 12.19
N ASN A 117 -8.97 -3.71 12.34
CA ASN A 117 -9.61 -4.60 11.36
C ASN A 117 -11.05 -4.18 11.02
N THR A 118 -11.81 -3.67 12.00
CA THR A 118 -13.16 -3.15 11.77
C THR A 118 -13.13 -1.93 10.84
N ILE A 119 -12.10 -1.08 10.97
CA ILE A 119 -11.94 0.10 10.14
C ILE A 119 -11.45 -0.27 8.74
N LEU A 120 -10.48 -1.17 8.63
CA LEU A 120 -10.00 -1.70 7.34
C LEU A 120 -11.14 -2.32 6.52
N ALA A 121 -11.97 -3.16 7.14
CA ALA A 121 -13.13 -3.77 6.48
C ALA A 121 -14.18 -2.75 6.00
N LYS A 122 -14.19 -1.53 6.57
CA LYS A 122 -15.10 -0.44 6.23
C LYS A 122 -14.47 0.62 5.33
N ARG A 123 -13.16 0.55 5.08
CA ARG A 123 -12.39 1.63 4.42
C ARG A 123 -12.89 1.95 3.02
N ALA A 124 -13.21 0.93 2.22
CA ALA A 124 -13.77 1.12 0.87
C ALA A 124 -15.10 1.90 0.89
N GLU A 125 -15.98 1.60 1.86
CA GLU A 125 -17.23 2.34 2.00
C GLU A 125 -16.98 3.78 2.49
N TYR A 126 -16.06 3.95 3.45
CA TYR A 126 -15.60 5.27 3.87
C TYR A 126 -15.13 6.10 2.68
N GLN A 127 -14.22 5.59 1.85
CA GLN A 127 -13.74 6.26 0.64
C GLN A 127 -14.90 6.69 -0.26
N ARG A 128 -15.83 5.77 -0.56
CA ARG A 128 -17.02 6.07 -1.39
C ARG A 128 -17.87 7.20 -0.82
N VAL A 129 -18.25 7.12 0.46
CA VAL A 129 -19.21 8.07 1.04
C VAL A 129 -18.57 9.39 1.46
N TYR A 130 -17.26 9.39 1.72
CA TYR A 130 -16.44 10.58 1.97
C TYR A 130 -15.90 11.22 0.69
N GLN A 131 -16.30 10.74 -0.49
CA GLN A 131 -15.87 11.27 -1.79
C GLN A 131 -14.35 11.24 -1.95
N ASN A 132 -13.76 10.07 -1.67
CA ASN A 132 -12.33 9.77 -1.63
C ASN A 132 -11.55 10.74 -0.73
N PHE A 133 -12.15 11.11 0.41
CA PHE A 133 -11.51 11.94 1.42
C PHE A 133 -10.93 13.26 0.89
N ALA A 134 -11.53 13.88 -0.12
CA ALA A 134 -11.09 15.21 -0.54
C ALA A 134 -11.49 16.26 0.54
N PRO A 135 -10.55 16.93 1.23
CA PRO A 135 -10.88 17.83 2.33
C PRO A 135 -11.90 18.93 1.97
N PRO A 136 -11.81 19.61 0.81
CA PRO A 136 -12.82 20.60 0.40
C PRO A 136 -14.24 20.05 0.30
N LYS A 137 -14.39 18.77 -0.08
CA LYS A 137 -15.71 18.11 -0.20
C LYS A 137 -16.26 17.75 1.17
N VAL A 138 -15.41 17.17 2.04
CA VAL A 138 -15.81 16.76 3.39
C VAL A 138 -16.16 17.97 4.27
N ALA A 139 -15.42 19.07 4.15
CA ALA A 139 -15.67 20.32 4.85
C ALA A 139 -17.06 20.92 4.58
N ARG A 140 -17.68 20.57 3.44
CA ARG A 140 -18.99 21.03 2.98
C ARG A 140 -20.13 20.07 3.31
N PHE A 141 -19.88 18.98 4.05
CA PHE A 141 -20.96 18.06 4.43
C PHE A 141 -21.97 18.77 5.35
N ASP A 142 -23.16 19.01 4.80
CA ASP A 142 -24.28 19.62 5.50
C ASP A 142 -24.94 18.66 6.49
N LYS A 143 -25.99 19.13 7.18
CA LYS A 143 -26.78 18.29 8.10
C LYS A 143 -27.34 17.06 7.39
N ARG A 144 -27.91 17.22 6.19
CA ARG A 144 -28.56 16.13 5.44
C ARG A 144 -27.56 15.03 5.06
N LYS A 145 -26.35 15.40 4.63
CA LYS A 145 -25.26 14.47 4.32
C LYS A 145 -24.81 13.73 5.57
N ARG A 146 -24.64 14.40 6.70
CA ARG A 146 -24.26 13.76 7.97
C ARG A 146 -25.32 12.77 8.46
N GLU A 147 -26.61 13.10 8.37
CA GLU A 147 -27.68 12.14 8.71
C GLU A 147 -27.67 10.90 7.78
N ARG A 148 -27.43 11.09 6.48
CA ARG A 148 -27.24 9.95 5.55
C ARG A 148 -26.04 9.09 5.91
N LEU A 149 -24.94 9.69 6.38
CA LEU A 149 -23.77 8.94 6.84
C LEU A 149 -24.12 8.14 8.11
N LEU A 150 -24.87 8.71 9.05
CA LEU A 150 -25.29 8.02 10.28
C LEU A 150 -26.26 6.87 10.02
N ALA A 151 -27.03 6.90 8.93
CA ALA A 151 -27.88 5.80 8.50
C ALA A 151 -27.11 4.67 7.79
N ASN A 152 -25.84 4.87 7.42
CA ASN A 152 -25.09 3.92 6.61
C ASN A 152 -24.37 2.86 7.47
N PRO A 153 -24.72 1.57 7.37
CA PRO A 153 -24.10 0.50 8.17
C PRO A 153 -22.65 0.17 7.74
N GLY A 154 -22.25 0.57 6.54
CA GLY A 154 -20.90 0.33 6.02
C GLY A 154 -19.83 1.25 6.63
N ILE A 155 -20.20 2.24 7.46
CA ILE A 155 -19.26 3.03 8.26
C ILE A 155 -19.57 2.92 9.77
N VAL A 156 -18.74 3.52 10.62
CA VAL A 156 -19.02 3.64 12.06
C VAL A 156 -20.07 4.72 12.30
N ARG A 157 -21.28 4.29 12.69
CA ARG A 157 -22.46 5.16 12.92
C ARG A 157 -22.41 5.88 14.26
N ASN A 158 -21.41 6.74 14.44
CA ASN A 158 -21.26 7.57 15.64
C ASN A 158 -21.35 9.05 15.27
N ARG A 159 -22.31 9.76 15.87
CA ARG A 159 -22.59 11.18 15.55
C ARG A 159 -21.37 12.07 15.78
N LEU A 160 -20.66 11.92 16.89
CA LEU A 160 -19.50 12.75 17.21
C LEU A 160 -18.35 12.52 16.22
N LYS A 161 -18.11 11.27 15.78
CA LYS A 161 -17.09 10.94 14.77
C LYS A 161 -17.42 11.47 13.37
N VAL A 162 -18.71 11.44 12.99
CA VAL A 162 -19.17 12.01 11.72
C VAL A 162 -19.11 13.54 11.74
N GLU A 163 -19.40 14.17 12.88
CA GLU A 163 -19.26 15.62 13.02
C GLU A 163 -17.80 16.05 13.01
N SER A 164 -16.92 15.30 13.70
CA SER A 164 -15.50 15.62 13.74
C SER A 164 -14.84 15.57 12.39
N SER A 165 -15.27 14.70 11.47
CA SER A 165 -14.67 14.65 10.13
C SER A 165 -14.86 15.95 9.34
N VAL A 166 -16.00 16.63 9.53
CA VAL A 166 -16.26 17.96 8.93
C VAL A 166 -15.42 19.04 9.60
N THR A 167 -15.35 19.04 10.93
CA THR A 167 -14.49 19.98 11.69
C THR A 167 -13.02 19.80 11.30
N ASN A 168 -12.54 18.56 11.24
CA ASN A 168 -11.18 18.22 10.88
C ASN A 168 -10.87 18.60 9.44
N ALA A 169 -11.80 18.42 8.49
CA ALA A 169 -11.61 18.86 7.11
C ALA A 169 -11.39 20.38 7.01
N LYS A 170 -12.13 21.17 7.79
CA LYS A 170 -11.96 22.63 7.83
C LYS A 170 -10.62 23.03 8.44
N ALA A 171 -10.25 22.42 9.57
CA ALA A 171 -8.95 22.65 10.21
C ALA A 171 -7.78 22.23 9.30
N PHE A 172 -7.92 21.12 8.58
CA PHE A 172 -6.94 20.64 7.61
C PHE A 172 -6.72 21.66 6.48
N LEU A 173 -7.80 22.20 5.92
CA LEU A 173 -7.71 23.25 4.89
C LEU A 173 -7.05 24.53 5.40
N ALA A 174 -7.28 24.91 6.66
CA ALA A 174 -6.60 26.05 7.28
C ALA A 174 -5.10 25.80 7.41
N VAL A 175 -4.69 24.61 7.86
CA VAL A 175 -3.27 24.22 7.89
C VAL A 175 -2.65 24.22 6.49
N GLN A 176 -3.37 23.74 5.48
CA GLN A 176 -2.89 23.81 4.09
C GLN A 176 -2.70 25.25 3.62
N ALA A 177 -3.59 26.18 4.02
CA ALA A 177 -3.44 27.60 3.67
C ALA A 177 -2.18 28.21 4.32
N ASP A 178 -1.89 27.86 5.57
CA ASP A 178 -0.76 28.43 6.32
C ASP A 178 0.60 27.80 5.95
N HIS A 179 0.61 26.51 5.58
CA HIS A 179 1.84 25.73 5.36
C HIS A 179 2.03 25.27 3.91
N GLY A 180 1.12 25.65 3.00
CA GLY A 180 1.04 25.19 1.61
C GLY A 180 0.48 23.76 1.46
N ALA A 181 0.89 22.84 2.33
CA ALA A 181 0.40 21.46 2.38
C ALA A 181 0.35 20.96 3.84
N PHE A 182 -0.58 20.07 4.15
CA PHE A 182 -0.65 19.45 5.47
C PHE A 182 0.57 18.56 5.73
N ALA A 183 1.10 17.91 4.70
CA ALA A 183 2.33 17.16 4.77
C ALA A 183 3.50 18.00 5.32
N ASN A 184 3.66 19.26 4.87
CA ASN A 184 4.75 20.14 5.35
C ASN A 184 4.63 20.38 6.86
N PHE A 185 3.41 20.67 7.32
CA PHE A 185 3.11 20.83 8.74
C PHE A 185 3.39 19.54 9.53
N LEU A 186 2.88 18.41 9.07
CA LEU A 186 2.97 17.13 9.77
C LEU A 186 4.41 16.61 9.85
N TRP A 187 5.14 16.64 8.75
CA TRP A 187 6.52 16.13 8.67
C TRP A 187 7.51 16.94 9.51
N GLY A 188 7.19 18.20 9.84
CA GLY A 188 7.96 19.00 10.79
C GLY A 188 8.07 18.36 12.18
N PHE A 189 7.07 17.58 12.63
CA PHE A 189 7.11 16.86 13.91
C PHE A 189 8.10 15.69 13.93
N ALA A 190 8.56 15.24 12.75
CA ALA A 190 9.53 14.18 12.58
C ALA A 190 10.90 14.72 12.10
N GLY A 191 11.12 16.04 12.13
CA GLY A 191 12.33 16.65 11.58
C GLY A 191 12.47 16.46 10.07
N ASN A 192 11.34 16.33 9.35
CA ASN A 192 11.25 16.07 7.91
C ASN A 192 11.82 14.73 7.41
N GLU A 193 12.25 13.86 8.32
CA GLU A 193 12.75 12.51 8.04
C GLU A 193 11.93 11.46 8.80
N VAL A 194 12.06 10.20 8.38
CA VAL A 194 11.39 9.09 9.08
C VAL A 194 12.16 8.74 10.34
N VAL A 195 11.47 8.72 11.48
CA VAL A 195 12.06 8.27 12.73
C VAL A 195 12.09 6.74 12.75
N HIS A 196 13.28 6.16 12.63
CA HIS A 196 13.47 4.71 12.65
C HIS A 196 13.68 4.17 14.07
N ASN A 197 12.63 3.65 14.68
CA ASN A 197 12.73 3.05 16.00
C ASN A 197 13.27 1.62 15.93
N ARG A 198 13.81 1.11 17.04
CA ARG A 198 14.25 -0.29 17.15
C ARG A 198 13.28 -1.06 18.05
N ARG A 199 12.10 -1.37 17.52
CA ARG A 199 11.04 -2.05 18.28
C ARG A 199 11.32 -3.55 18.38
N ALA A 200 11.43 -4.04 19.62
CA ALA A 200 11.55 -5.46 19.90
C ALA A 200 10.16 -6.05 20.15
N ALA A 201 9.82 -7.16 19.47
CA ALA A 201 8.52 -7.82 19.57
C ALA A 201 8.05 -8.07 21.01
N ALA A 202 8.98 -8.49 21.89
CA ALA A 202 8.71 -8.82 23.29
C ALA A 202 8.24 -7.63 24.15
N ARG A 203 8.55 -6.39 23.74
CA ARG A 203 8.19 -5.17 24.50
C ARG A 203 6.87 -4.54 24.04
N GLY A 204 6.31 -5.01 22.93
CA GLY A 204 5.16 -4.37 22.29
C GLY A 204 5.49 -2.97 21.74
N LEU A 205 4.52 -2.37 21.06
CA LEU A 205 4.60 -0.98 20.61
C LEU A 205 4.10 -0.05 21.73
N PRO A 206 4.76 1.08 21.98
CA PRO A 206 4.19 2.09 22.88
C PRO A 206 2.88 2.60 22.29
N THR A 207 1.94 2.96 23.16
CA THR A 207 0.64 3.51 22.73
C THR A 207 0.71 5.00 22.45
N GLU A 208 1.68 5.71 23.03
CA GLU A 208 1.94 7.13 22.79
C GLU A 208 3.41 7.49 23.03
N THR A 209 3.83 8.65 22.54
CA THR A 209 5.19 9.20 22.69
C THR A 209 5.12 10.69 22.98
N ASP A 210 6.23 11.33 23.35
CA ASP A 210 6.26 12.79 23.47
C ASP A 210 5.90 13.49 22.16
N GLY A 211 6.38 12.96 21.03
CA GLY A 211 6.01 13.45 19.70
C GLY A 211 4.51 13.36 19.44
N SER A 212 3.87 12.23 19.79
CA SER A 212 2.42 12.10 19.59
C SER A 212 1.59 12.94 20.56
N ARG A 213 2.08 13.15 21.80
CA ARG A 213 1.48 14.09 22.75
C ARG A 213 1.53 15.52 22.21
N GLU A 214 2.66 15.93 21.64
CA GLU A 214 2.82 17.26 21.08
C GLU A 214 1.98 17.47 19.81
N LEU A 215 1.95 16.48 18.91
CA LEU A 215 1.07 16.48 17.75
C LEU A 215 -0.40 16.59 18.18
N SER A 216 -0.84 15.79 19.16
CA SER A 216 -2.19 15.85 19.72
C SER A 216 -2.53 17.24 20.26
N ARG A 217 -1.65 17.83 21.09
CA ARG A 217 -1.86 19.19 21.64
C ARG A 217 -1.98 20.21 20.53
N THR A 218 -1.14 20.14 19.51
CA THR A 218 -1.13 21.09 18.40
C THR A 218 -2.37 20.95 17.52
N LEU A 219 -2.73 19.74 17.11
CA LEU A 219 -3.96 19.48 16.34
C LEU A 219 -5.21 19.94 17.12
N LYS A 220 -5.29 19.71 18.43
CA LYS A 220 -6.40 20.21 19.26
C LYS A 220 -6.48 21.74 19.27
N ARG A 221 -5.34 22.44 19.40
CA ARG A 221 -5.28 23.91 19.32
C ARG A 221 -5.74 24.44 17.96
N LEU A 222 -5.45 23.71 16.89
CA LEU A 222 -5.90 24.02 15.52
C LEU A 222 -7.37 23.61 15.26
N GLY A 223 -8.08 23.11 16.27
CA GLY A 223 -9.50 22.79 16.18
C GLY A 223 -9.83 21.37 15.72
N PHE A 224 -8.84 20.49 15.54
CA PHE A 224 -9.09 19.09 15.24
C PHE A 224 -9.72 18.36 16.44
N ARG A 225 -10.55 17.37 16.15
CA ARG A 225 -11.26 16.50 17.10
C ARG A 225 -10.93 15.04 16.85
N PHE A 226 -11.07 14.20 17.89
CA PHE A 226 -10.65 12.78 17.85
C PHE A 226 -9.16 12.61 17.50
N VAL A 227 -8.31 13.48 18.04
CA VAL A 227 -6.85 13.50 17.84
C VAL A 227 -6.14 13.38 19.20
N GLY A 228 -6.47 12.35 19.98
CA GLY A 228 -5.76 12.06 21.24
C GLY A 228 -4.33 11.57 21.00
N PRO A 229 -3.43 11.57 22.01
CA PRO A 229 -2.04 11.17 21.82
C PRO A 229 -1.86 9.74 21.27
N THR A 230 -2.72 8.81 21.67
CA THR A 230 -2.73 7.44 21.13
C THR A 230 -3.13 7.39 19.67
N ILE A 231 -4.19 8.13 19.29
CA ILE A 231 -4.64 8.24 17.90
C ILE A 231 -3.56 8.88 17.03
N CYS A 232 -2.93 9.94 17.54
CA CYS A 232 -1.83 10.61 16.84
C CYS A 232 -0.64 9.68 16.65
N TYR A 233 -0.33 8.81 17.62
CA TYR A 233 0.78 7.87 17.47
C TYR A 233 0.48 6.79 16.44
N ALA A 234 -0.73 6.21 16.49
CA ALA A 234 -1.18 5.25 15.47
C ALA A 234 -1.14 5.88 14.07
N PHE A 235 -1.62 7.13 13.94
CA PHE A 235 -1.52 7.90 12.70
C PHE A 235 -0.08 8.08 12.24
N MET A 236 0.84 8.51 13.12
CA MET A 236 2.26 8.67 12.78
C MET A 236 2.90 7.37 12.29
N GLN A 237 2.53 6.23 12.87
CA GLN A 237 2.97 4.91 12.41
C GLN A 237 2.37 4.58 11.04
N ALA A 238 1.06 4.77 10.89
CA ALA A 238 0.31 4.43 9.68
C ALA A 238 0.81 5.18 8.43
N VAL A 239 1.11 6.47 8.55
CA VAL A 239 1.57 7.31 7.43
C VAL A 239 3.08 7.36 7.25
N GLY A 240 3.82 6.58 8.07
CA GLY A 240 5.27 6.44 7.95
C GLY A 240 6.08 7.63 8.44
N LEU A 241 5.55 8.44 9.37
CA LEU A 241 6.37 9.42 10.12
C LEU A 241 7.38 8.68 11.01
N VAL A 242 6.96 7.55 11.57
CA VAL A 242 7.82 6.65 12.34
C VAL A 242 7.81 5.27 11.69
N ASN A 243 8.98 4.67 11.55
CA ASN A 243 9.10 3.26 11.20
C ASN A 243 9.13 2.46 12.51
N ASP A 244 7.97 1.89 12.84
CA ASP A 244 7.75 1.09 14.03
C ASP A 244 7.56 -0.40 13.72
N HIS A 245 7.87 -0.83 12.49
CA HIS A 245 7.98 -2.26 12.20
C HIS A 245 8.94 -2.91 13.21
N GLU A 246 8.57 -4.07 13.73
CA GLU A 246 9.44 -4.84 14.62
C GLU A 246 10.76 -5.14 13.90
N VAL A 247 11.90 -5.11 14.60
CA VAL A 247 13.22 -5.28 13.96
C VAL A 247 13.34 -6.60 13.18
N GLY A 248 12.60 -7.63 13.59
CA GLY A 248 12.53 -8.92 12.89
C GLY A 248 11.52 -8.98 11.74
N CYS A 249 10.72 -7.94 11.52
CA CYS A 249 9.76 -7.86 10.43
C CYS A 249 10.49 -7.58 9.09
N PHE A 250 10.09 -8.26 8.01
CA PHE A 250 10.68 -8.05 6.68
C PHE A 250 10.56 -6.59 6.19
N ARG A 251 9.44 -5.93 6.54
CA ARG A 251 9.18 -4.52 6.20
C ARG A 251 10.09 -3.53 6.90
N TYR A 252 10.70 -3.89 8.04
CA TYR A 252 11.55 -2.98 8.80
C TYR A 252 12.71 -2.44 7.95
N GLN A 253 13.42 -3.32 7.27
CA GLN A 253 14.54 -2.94 6.40
C GLN A 253 14.07 -2.36 5.06
N GLU A 254 12.95 -2.84 4.52
CA GLU A 254 12.38 -2.28 3.29
C GLU A 254 12.02 -0.81 3.43
N VAL A 255 11.28 -0.45 4.48
CA VAL A 255 10.92 0.95 4.76
C VAL A 255 12.17 1.81 4.97
N LYS A 256 13.20 1.29 5.67
CA LYS A 256 14.49 2.01 5.82
C LYS A 256 15.23 2.23 4.49
N ARG A 257 15.06 1.35 3.49
CA ARG A 257 15.66 1.55 2.16
C ARG A 257 14.89 2.57 1.33
N LEU A 258 13.56 2.59 1.45
CA LEU A 258 12.70 3.57 0.76
C LEU A 258 13.03 5.02 1.16
N THR A 259 13.43 5.25 2.40
CA THR A 259 13.77 6.60 2.92
C THR A 259 15.14 7.08 2.46
N ARG A 260 16.12 6.18 2.34
CA ARG A 260 17.47 6.48 1.87
C ARG A 260 17.53 6.79 0.38
N SER A 261 16.81 6.01 -0.44
CA SER A 261 16.85 6.14 -1.90
C SER A 261 16.28 7.48 -2.39
N LYS A 262 15.39 8.12 -1.61
CA LYS A 262 14.84 9.45 -1.91
C LYS A 262 15.84 10.58 -1.60
N HIS A 263 16.77 10.39 -0.66
CA HIS A 263 17.80 11.39 -0.34
C HIS A 263 18.97 11.40 -1.32
N SER A 264 19.25 10.28 -2.00
CA SER A 264 20.32 10.18 -3.01
C SER A 264 19.91 10.66 -4.41
N ALA A 265 18.65 11.05 -4.61
CA ALA A 265 18.09 11.46 -5.89
C ALA A 265 17.63 12.94 -5.91
N SER A 266 17.97 13.72 -4.87
CA SER A 266 17.68 15.17 -4.75
C SER A 266 18.97 15.97 -4.72
#